data_AF-M4Z746-F1
#
_entry.id   AF-M4Z746-F1
#
_cell.length_a   1.000
_cell.length_b   1.000
_cell.length_c   1.000
_cell.angle_alpha   90.00
_cell.angle_beta   90.00
_cell.angle_gamma   90.00
#
_symmetry.space_group_name_H-M   'P 1'
#
loop_
_entity.id
_entity.type
_entity.pdbx_description
1 polymer ?
#
loop_
_entity_poly.entity_id
_entity_poly.type
_entity_poly.pdbx_seq_one_letter_code
_entity_poly.pdbx_strand_id
1 'polypeptide(L)'
;MQHESVRPPNDLATSTEYDLNLGSNSEANMDLVIERLQRFERANGHDTALRQFMTFAVEFLNSMIMALPPTVPPLFSIACGDRTTLVNSAELDDARSRCWQAIDALDDPRDFQDKTNCAYRAVLCCLMREPPRLDLSETSYWFLSFCEVIEDHSDLLPDLTAKHFPTCGGESAR
;
A
#
# COMPACT_ATOMS: atom_id res chain seq x y z
N MET A 1 -29.93 -49.41 44.98
CA MET A 1 -29.25 -49.34 43.66
C MET A 1 -29.01 -47.87 43.39
N GLN A 2 -27.74 -47.47 43.44
CA GLN A 2 -27.25 -46.13 43.22
C GLN A 2 -27.19 -45.86 41.71
N HIS A 3 -27.61 -44.68 41.27
CA HIS A 3 -27.19 -44.11 39.99
C HIS A 3 -26.78 -42.67 40.25
N GLU A 4 -25.47 -42.48 40.42
CA GLU A 4 -24.79 -41.20 40.40
C GLU A 4 -24.94 -40.58 39.00
N SER A 5 -25.45 -39.35 38.93
CA SER A 5 -25.39 -38.53 37.73
C SER A 5 -24.25 -37.54 37.91
N VAL A 6 -23.16 -37.82 37.19
CA VAL A 6 -21.90 -37.08 37.16
C VAL A 6 -22.12 -35.71 36.51
N ARG A 7 -21.75 -34.64 37.22
CA ARG A 7 -21.61 -33.30 36.63
C ARG A 7 -20.31 -33.27 35.80
N PRO A 8 -20.31 -32.74 34.57
CA PRO A 8 -19.05 -32.39 33.91
C PRO A 8 -18.45 -31.11 34.53
N PRO A 9 -17.11 -31.02 34.59
CA PRO A 9 -16.42 -29.89 35.19
C PRO A 9 -16.38 -28.68 34.24
N ASN A 10 -16.37 -27.50 34.85
CA ASN A 10 -15.83 -26.28 34.27
C ASN A 10 -14.44 -26.57 33.69
N ASP A 11 -14.19 -26.10 32.47
CA ASP A 11 -13.04 -25.27 32.12
C ASP A 11 -12.94 -25.20 30.60
N LEU A 12 -13.36 -24.07 30.05
CA LEU A 12 -12.87 -23.51 28.78
C LEU A 12 -13.38 -22.07 28.75
N ALA A 13 -12.77 -21.23 29.58
CA ALA A 13 -12.67 -19.81 29.27
C ALA A 13 -11.81 -19.71 28.01
N THR A 14 -12.44 -19.82 26.83
CA THR A 14 -11.83 -19.35 25.60
C THR A 14 -11.74 -17.84 25.71
N SER A 15 -10.56 -17.38 26.10
CA SER A 15 -10.10 -16.01 25.97
C SER A 15 -10.18 -15.61 24.50
N THR A 16 -11.33 -15.09 24.08
CA THR A 16 -11.43 -14.28 22.86
C THR A 16 -11.05 -12.85 23.23
N GLU A 17 -9.79 -12.65 23.58
CA GLU A 17 -9.10 -11.40 23.28
C GLU A 17 -8.58 -11.53 21.84
N TYR A 18 -9.50 -11.38 20.88
CA TYR A 18 -9.13 -11.18 19.50
C TYR A 18 -8.73 -9.72 19.34
N ASP A 19 -7.42 -9.53 19.15
CA ASP A 19 -6.75 -8.46 18.42
C ASP A 19 -7.34 -7.04 18.50
N LEU A 20 -6.93 -6.30 19.53
CA LEU A 20 -6.88 -4.84 19.51
C LEU A 20 -5.49 -4.29 19.08
N ASN A 21 -4.58 -5.16 18.61
CA ASN A 21 -3.19 -4.80 18.27
C ASN A 21 -2.87 -4.71 16.77
N LEU A 22 -3.83 -4.98 15.88
CA LEU A 22 -3.60 -4.87 14.42
C LEU A 22 -3.52 -3.41 13.95
N GLY A 23 -4.34 -2.52 14.54
CA GLY A 23 -4.35 -1.10 14.16
C GLY A 23 -3.07 -0.33 14.54
N SER A 24 -2.40 -0.70 15.64
CA SER A 24 -1.20 0.02 16.11
C SER A 24 0.05 -0.31 15.29
N ASN A 25 0.11 -1.50 14.69
CA ASN A 25 1.28 -1.92 13.91
C ASN A 25 1.22 -1.40 12.48
N SER A 26 0.03 -1.37 11.87
CA SER A 26 -0.17 -0.82 10.52
C SER A 26 0.18 0.67 10.47
N GLU A 27 -0.41 1.47 11.37
CA GLU A 27 -0.14 2.91 11.45
C GLU A 27 1.34 3.21 11.71
N ALA A 28 1.97 2.50 12.66
CA ALA A 28 3.40 2.65 12.94
C ALA A 28 4.29 2.30 11.74
N ASN A 29 3.91 1.28 10.95
CA ASN A 29 4.65 0.89 9.75
C ASN A 29 4.46 1.92 8.62
N MET A 30 3.29 2.53 8.48
CA MET A 30 3.09 3.64 7.54
C MET A 30 3.91 4.87 7.92
N ASP A 31 3.91 5.23 9.20
CA ASP A 31 4.71 6.34 9.73
C ASP A 31 6.20 6.13 9.47
N LEU A 32 6.70 4.89 9.63
CA LEU A 32 8.07 4.52 9.30
C LEU A 32 8.40 4.76 7.82
N VAL A 33 7.48 4.41 6.90
CA VAL A 33 7.66 4.64 5.46
C VAL A 33 7.78 6.13 5.19
N ILE A 34 6.85 6.93 5.73
CA ILE A 34 6.80 8.38 5.54
C ILE A 34 8.06 9.04 6.09
N GLU A 35 8.47 8.69 7.32
CA GLU A 35 9.68 9.23 7.95
C GLU A 35 10.93 8.94 7.12
N ARG A 36 11.08 7.69 6.63
CA ARG A 36 12.24 7.30 5.82
C ARG A 36 12.21 7.94 4.44
N LEU A 37 11.05 8.07 3.81
CA LEU A 37 10.89 8.77 2.54
C LEU A 37 11.28 10.25 2.66
N GLN A 38 10.82 10.94 3.70
CA GLN A 38 11.17 12.35 3.97
C GLN A 38 12.67 12.53 4.27
N ARG A 39 13.31 11.55 4.95
CA ARG A 39 14.77 11.57 5.13
C ARG A 39 15.50 11.38 3.81
N PHE A 40 15.04 10.42 3.00
CA PHE A 40 15.62 10.14 1.68
C PHE A 40 15.48 11.34 0.74
N GLU A 41 14.33 12.02 0.75
CA GLU A 41 14.08 13.27 0.02
C GLU A 41 15.03 14.38 0.42
N ARG A 42 15.20 14.64 1.73
CA ARG A 42 16.15 15.64 2.22
C ARG A 42 17.58 15.37 1.77
N ALA A 43 17.97 14.11 1.61
CA ALA A 43 19.32 13.73 1.21
C ALA A 43 19.55 13.71 -0.32
N ASN A 44 18.52 13.36 -1.12
CA ASN A 44 18.69 13.06 -2.55
C ASN A 44 17.88 13.97 -3.49
N GLY A 45 17.05 14.86 -2.93
CA GLY A 45 16.13 15.73 -3.66
C GLY A 45 14.80 15.07 -3.99
N HIS A 46 13.79 15.92 -4.22
CA HIS A 46 12.40 15.56 -4.47
C HIS A 46 12.23 14.58 -5.63
N ASP A 47 12.76 14.89 -6.81
CA ASP A 47 12.58 14.07 -8.01
C ASP A 47 13.18 12.65 -7.87
N THR A 48 14.26 12.53 -7.10
CA THR A 48 14.88 11.23 -6.82
C THR A 48 14.03 10.43 -5.83
N ALA A 49 13.58 11.08 -4.75
CA ALA A 49 12.72 10.44 -3.76
C ALA A 49 11.38 10.00 -4.33
N LEU A 50 10.77 10.83 -5.19
CA LEU A 50 9.57 10.46 -5.90
C LEU A 50 9.78 9.23 -6.78
N ARG A 51 10.80 9.23 -7.65
CA ARG A 51 11.06 8.06 -8.52
C ARG A 51 11.24 6.79 -7.71
N GLN A 52 11.91 6.90 -6.57
CA GLN A 52 12.11 5.80 -5.65
C GLN A 52 10.80 5.36 -4.97
N PHE A 53 9.97 6.30 -4.52
CA PHE A 53 8.64 6.04 -3.99
C PHE A 53 7.74 5.35 -5.02
N MET A 54 7.77 5.77 -6.26
CA MET A 54 7.01 5.12 -7.33
C MET A 54 7.49 3.69 -7.58
N THR A 55 8.79 3.39 -7.38
CA THR A 55 9.29 2.00 -7.45
C THR A 55 8.79 1.19 -6.26
N PHE A 56 8.86 1.76 -5.05
CA PHE A 56 8.31 1.16 -3.84
C PHE A 56 6.81 0.85 -3.97
N ALA A 57 6.01 1.80 -4.44
CA ALA A 57 4.56 1.66 -4.60
C ALA A 57 4.18 0.57 -5.61
N VAL A 58 4.94 0.47 -6.72
CA VAL A 58 4.78 -0.63 -7.67
C VAL A 58 5.12 -1.97 -7.03
N GLU A 59 6.25 -2.08 -6.33
CA GLU A 59 6.64 -3.34 -5.69
C GLU A 59 5.62 -3.78 -4.61
N PHE A 60 5.12 -2.83 -3.84
CA PHE A 60 4.08 -3.04 -2.83
C PHE A 60 2.74 -3.48 -3.45
N LEU A 61 2.25 -2.79 -4.49
CA LEU A 61 1.02 -3.23 -5.17
C LEU A 61 1.18 -4.59 -5.83
N ASN A 62 2.38 -4.92 -6.31
CA ASN A 62 2.66 -6.21 -6.90
C ASN A 62 2.63 -7.35 -5.86
N SER A 63 3.03 -7.12 -4.60
CA SER A 63 2.92 -8.15 -3.56
C SER A 63 1.48 -8.47 -3.18
N MET A 64 0.56 -7.51 -3.36
CA MET A 64 -0.87 -7.69 -3.12
C MET A 64 -1.70 -7.80 -4.40
N ILE A 65 -1.10 -8.15 -5.55
CA ILE A 65 -1.78 -8.15 -6.85
C ILE A 65 -3.03 -9.04 -6.89
N MET A 66 -3.03 -10.12 -6.09
CA MET A 66 -4.14 -11.07 -5.95
C MET A 66 -5.32 -10.50 -5.15
N ALA A 67 -5.07 -9.46 -4.35
CA ALA A 67 -6.08 -8.75 -3.57
C ALA A 67 -6.83 -7.69 -4.41
N LEU A 68 -6.24 -7.27 -5.53
CA LEU A 68 -6.79 -6.21 -6.36
C LEU A 68 -8.04 -6.70 -7.11
N PRO A 69 -9.05 -5.83 -7.32
CA PRO A 69 -10.20 -6.13 -8.16
C PRO A 69 -9.75 -6.57 -9.57
N PRO A 70 -10.42 -7.53 -10.23
CA PRO A 70 -9.95 -8.10 -11.51
C PRO A 70 -9.70 -7.09 -12.65
N THR A 71 -10.34 -5.93 -12.58
CA THR A 71 -10.22 -4.83 -13.55
C THR A 71 -8.97 -3.97 -13.34
N VAL A 72 -8.31 -4.08 -12.18
CA VAL A 72 -7.17 -3.25 -11.76
C VAL A 72 -5.82 -3.80 -12.25
N PRO A 73 -5.50 -5.11 -12.18
CA PRO A 73 -4.23 -5.67 -12.65
C PRO A 73 -3.85 -5.29 -14.10
N PRO A 74 -4.77 -5.25 -15.08
CA PRO A 74 -4.41 -4.80 -16.43
C PRO A 74 -3.94 -3.34 -16.47
N LEU A 75 -4.54 -2.45 -15.67
CA LEU A 75 -4.11 -1.04 -15.58
C LEU A 75 -2.79 -0.91 -14.83
N PHE A 76 -2.61 -1.68 -13.76
CA PHE A 76 -1.37 -1.73 -13.00
C PHE A 76 -0.19 -2.26 -13.83
N SER A 77 -0.43 -3.21 -14.75
CA SER A 77 0.62 -3.73 -15.64
C SER A 77 1.25 -2.64 -16.53
N ILE A 78 0.49 -1.57 -16.85
CA ILE A 78 0.99 -0.41 -17.60
C ILE A 78 1.95 0.42 -16.71
N ALA A 79 1.65 0.56 -15.42
CA ALA A 79 2.56 1.18 -14.44
C ALA A 79 3.86 0.37 -14.23
N CYS A 80 3.78 -0.95 -14.41
CA CYS A 80 4.92 -1.87 -14.31
C CYS A 80 5.77 -1.95 -15.59
N GLY A 81 5.29 -1.39 -16.71
CA GLY A 81 5.99 -1.42 -17.99
C GLY A 81 7.43 -0.92 -17.83
N ASP A 82 8.36 -1.66 -18.42
CA ASP A 82 9.80 -1.50 -18.23
C ASP A 82 10.17 -0.02 -18.37
N ARG A 83 10.59 0.62 -17.28
CA ARG A 83 10.93 2.05 -17.23
C ARG A 83 12.10 2.42 -18.15
N THR A 84 12.74 1.42 -18.78
CA THR A 84 13.74 1.58 -19.84
C THR A 84 13.14 1.54 -21.26
N THR A 85 11.96 0.93 -21.42
CA THR A 85 11.13 1.08 -22.62
C THR A 85 10.24 2.31 -22.45
N LEU A 86 10.18 3.13 -23.49
CA LEU A 86 9.26 4.25 -23.57
C LEU A 86 7.81 3.71 -23.55
N VAL A 87 7.24 3.38 -22.37
CA VAL A 87 5.78 3.38 -22.23
C VAL A 87 5.35 4.75 -22.71
N ASN A 88 4.56 4.79 -23.77
CA ASN A 88 4.21 6.03 -24.43
C ASN A 88 3.37 6.86 -23.43
N SER A 89 3.60 8.18 -23.33
CA SER A 89 2.75 9.08 -22.52
C SER A 89 1.26 8.80 -22.73
N ALA A 90 0.86 8.51 -23.97
CA ALA A 90 -0.52 8.18 -24.32
C ALA A 90 -1.06 6.92 -23.63
N GLU A 91 -0.25 5.89 -23.41
CA GLU A 91 -0.71 4.67 -22.72
C GLU A 91 -0.94 4.92 -21.23
N LEU A 92 -0.11 5.76 -20.63
CA LEU A 92 -0.31 6.20 -19.24
C LEU A 92 -1.52 7.13 -19.12
N ASP A 93 -1.70 8.04 -20.09
CA ASP A 93 -2.87 8.92 -20.14
C ASP A 93 -4.18 8.13 -20.28
N ASP A 94 -4.19 7.11 -21.14
CA ASP A 94 -5.31 6.19 -21.30
C ASP A 94 -5.57 5.40 -20.01
N ALA A 95 -4.52 4.82 -19.40
CA ALA A 95 -4.65 4.06 -18.15
C ALA A 95 -5.19 4.93 -17.00
N ARG A 96 -4.71 6.18 -16.88
CA ARG A 96 -5.22 7.15 -15.90
C ARG A 96 -6.68 7.49 -16.17
N SER A 97 -7.03 7.74 -17.43
CA SER A 97 -8.40 8.04 -17.83
C SER A 97 -9.35 6.89 -17.50
N ARG A 98 -8.92 5.64 -17.73
CA ARG A 98 -9.69 4.44 -17.40
C ARG A 98 -9.85 4.24 -15.89
N CYS A 99 -8.84 4.56 -15.09
CA CYS A 99 -8.99 4.56 -13.63
C CYS A 99 -10.02 5.59 -13.17
N TRP A 100 -9.97 6.82 -13.69
CA TRP A 100 -10.94 7.87 -13.37
C TRP A 100 -12.35 7.50 -13.80
N GLN A 101 -12.52 6.98 -15.01
CA GLN A 101 -13.83 6.49 -15.49
C GLN A 101 -14.39 5.40 -14.59
N ALA A 102 -13.54 4.48 -14.10
CA ALA A 102 -13.97 3.45 -13.19
C ALA A 102 -14.38 4.01 -11.82
N ILE A 103 -13.65 4.98 -11.28
CA ILE A 103 -14.00 5.69 -10.03
C ILE A 103 -15.31 6.47 -10.19
N ASP A 104 -15.48 7.19 -11.30
CA ASP A 104 -16.68 7.99 -11.59
C ASP A 104 -17.93 7.12 -11.84
N ALA A 105 -17.74 5.86 -12.21
CA ALA A 105 -18.82 4.89 -12.40
C ALA A 105 -19.29 4.23 -11.09
N LEU A 106 -18.61 4.47 -9.97
CA LEU A 106 -19.03 3.99 -8.64
C LEU A 106 -20.20 4.83 -8.11
N ASP A 107 -21.02 4.22 -7.25
CA ASP A 107 -22.16 4.90 -6.61
C ASP A 107 -21.74 6.13 -5.80
N ASP A 108 -20.60 6.05 -5.11
CA ASP A 108 -19.95 7.19 -4.45
C ASP A 108 -18.44 7.24 -4.77
N PRO A 109 -18.01 8.12 -5.70
CA PRO A 109 -16.59 8.31 -6.04
C PRO A 109 -15.70 8.77 -4.88
N ARG A 110 -16.29 9.21 -3.75
CA ARG A 110 -15.61 9.70 -2.55
C ARG A 110 -15.68 8.72 -1.38
N ASP A 111 -16.25 7.53 -1.58
CA ASP A 111 -16.21 6.48 -0.59
C ASP A 111 -14.80 5.89 -0.51
N PHE A 112 -14.05 6.32 0.50
CA PHE A 112 -12.70 5.82 0.80
C PHE A 112 -12.70 4.53 1.63
N GLN A 113 -13.87 3.93 1.89
CA GLN A 113 -14.00 2.60 2.49
C GLN A 113 -14.27 1.53 1.41
N ASP A 114 -14.67 1.93 0.20
CA ASP A 114 -14.85 1.00 -0.91
C ASP A 114 -13.49 0.50 -1.45
N LYS A 115 -13.26 -0.81 -1.34
CA LYS A 115 -12.01 -1.45 -1.76
C LYS A 115 -11.71 -1.25 -3.24
N THR A 116 -12.73 -1.19 -4.09
CA THR A 116 -12.57 -1.00 -5.54
C THR A 116 -12.11 0.42 -5.83
N ASN A 117 -12.73 1.41 -5.20
CA ASN A 117 -12.33 2.82 -5.25
C ASN A 117 -10.88 2.99 -4.79
N CYS A 118 -10.53 2.44 -3.63
CA CYS A 118 -9.18 2.48 -3.07
C CYS A 118 -8.16 1.82 -4.01
N ALA A 119 -8.47 0.67 -4.61
CA ALA A 119 -7.58 0.01 -5.56
C ALA A 119 -7.30 0.84 -6.81
N TYR A 120 -8.32 1.48 -7.39
CA TYR A 120 -8.11 2.39 -8.53
C TYR A 120 -7.27 3.61 -8.15
N ARG A 121 -7.47 4.17 -6.96
CA ARG A 121 -6.68 5.31 -6.47
C ARG A 121 -5.23 4.94 -6.18
N ALA A 122 -4.98 3.77 -5.59
CA ALA A 122 -3.62 3.27 -5.38
C ALA A 122 -2.88 3.05 -6.71
N VAL A 123 -3.56 2.51 -7.73
CA VAL A 123 -2.97 2.39 -9.08
C VAL A 123 -2.76 3.74 -9.76
N LEU A 124 -3.68 4.70 -9.59
CA LEU A 124 -3.49 6.06 -10.08
C LEU A 124 -2.20 6.68 -9.56
N CYS A 125 -1.85 6.48 -8.28
CA CYS A 125 -0.58 6.92 -7.71
C CYS A 125 0.60 6.39 -8.52
N CYS A 126 0.59 5.10 -8.90
CA CYS A 126 1.67 4.47 -9.68
C CYS A 126 1.73 4.90 -11.15
N LEU A 127 0.63 5.44 -11.70
CA LEU A 127 0.55 5.91 -13.09
C LEU A 127 1.02 7.37 -13.27
N MET A 128 1.28 8.12 -12.19
CA MET A 128 1.75 9.50 -12.27
C MET A 128 3.25 9.59 -12.56
N ARG A 129 3.64 9.86 -13.81
CA ARG A 129 5.06 10.00 -14.18
C ARG A 129 5.74 11.28 -13.69
N GLU A 130 5.00 12.37 -13.74
CA GLU A 130 5.38 13.65 -13.19
C GLU A 130 4.26 14.01 -12.23
N PRO A 131 4.56 14.22 -10.94
CA PRO A 131 3.51 14.59 -10.04
C PRO A 131 3.16 16.05 -10.39
N PRO A 132 1.89 16.47 -10.22
CA PRO A 132 1.66 17.86 -9.83
C PRO A 132 2.56 18.17 -8.62
N ARG A 133 2.75 19.43 -8.22
CA ARG A 133 3.51 19.78 -7.00
C ARG A 133 2.82 19.28 -5.71
N LEU A 134 2.55 17.98 -5.63
CA LEU A 134 1.95 17.26 -4.54
C LEU A 134 3.04 17.00 -3.53
N ASP A 135 2.66 17.17 -2.27
CA ASP A 135 3.50 16.77 -1.17
C ASP A 135 3.72 15.25 -1.25
N LEU A 136 4.98 14.84 -1.33
CA LEU A 136 5.39 13.45 -1.39
C LEU A 136 4.94 12.71 -0.12
N SER A 137 4.92 13.40 1.02
CA SER A 137 4.41 12.88 2.29
C SER A 137 2.91 12.62 2.24
N GLU A 138 2.14 13.55 1.68
CA GLU A 138 0.69 13.41 1.54
C GLU A 138 0.33 12.29 0.56
N THR A 139 1.02 12.25 -0.59
CA THR A 139 0.81 11.24 -1.62
C THR A 139 1.13 9.84 -1.11
N SER A 140 2.24 9.68 -0.37
CA SER A 140 2.62 8.39 0.22
C SER A 140 1.67 7.95 1.32
N TYR A 141 1.22 8.87 2.17
CA TYR A 141 0.19 8.60 3.17
C TYR A 141 -1.10 8.08 2.51
N TRP A 142 -1.66 8.80 1.52
CA TRP A 142 -2.88 8.37 0.84
C TRP A 142 -2.73 7.01 0.14
N PHE A 143 -1.61 6.78 -0.53
CA PHE A 143 -1.34 5.49 -1.16
C PHE A 143 -1.38 4.35 -0.15
N LEU A 144 -0.70 4.51 0.99
CA LEU A 144 -0.64 3.48 2.04
C LEU A 144 -2.01 3.27 2.70
N SER A 145 -2.76 4.34 2.97
CA SER A 145 -4.13 4.25 3.50
C SER A 145 -5.07 3.52 2.54
N PHE A 146 -4.96 3.75 1.22
CA PHE A 146 -5.77 2.99 0.26
C PHE A 146 -5.39 1.52 0.23
N CYS A 147 -4.11 1.19 0.38
CA CYS A 147 -3.67 -0.19 0.41
C CYS A 147 -4.18 -0.96 1.63
N GLU A 148 -4.18 -0.34 2.81
CA GLU A 148 -4.72 -0.94 4.04
C GLU A 148 -6.19 -1.32 3.92
N VAL A 149 -7.00 -0.49 3.24
CA VAL A 149 -8.43 -0.78 3.01
C VAL A 149 -8.62 -2.02 2.11
N ILE A 150 -7.72 -2.24 1.14
CA ILE A 150 -7.80 -3.39 0.23
C ILE A 150 -7.47 -4.66 1.00
N GLU A 151 -6.25 -4.74 1.54
CA GLU A 151 -5.75 -5.85 2.35
C GLU A 151 -4.51 -5.44 3.15
N ASP A 152 -4.49 -5.78 4.45
CA ASP A 152 -3.37 -5.48 5.34
C ASP A 152 -2.14 -6.33 4.98
N HIS A 153 -1.14 -5.66 4.41
CA HIS A 153 0.21 -6.18 4.17
C HIS A 153 1.25 -5.27 4.83
N SER A 154 0.88 -4.65 5.96
CA SER A 154 1.73 -3.70 6.66
C SER A 154 3.01 -4.34 7.20
N ASP A 155 3.03 -5.66 7.39
CA ASP A 155 4.18 -6.47 7.76
C ASP A 155 5.30 -6.49 6.70
N LEU A 156 4.97 -6.25 5.43
CA LEU A 156 5.95 -6.12 4.34
C LEU A 156 6.63 -4.74 4.30
N LEU A 157 6.02 -3.73 4.93
CA LEU A 157 6.49 -2.35 4.85
C LEU A 157 7.90 -2.16 5.41
N PRO A 158 8.32 -2.73 6.55
CA PRO A 158 9.69 -2.53 7.06
C PRO A 158 10.77 -2.97 6.07
N ASP A 159 10.62 -4.14 5.46
CA ASP A 159 11.59 -4.72 4.53
C ASP A 159 11.64 -3.94 3.21
N LEU A 160 10.48 -3.63 2.63
CA LEU A 160 10.40 -2.82 1.42
C LEU A 160 10.92 -1.40 1.65
N THR A 161 10.61 -0.80 2.80
CA THR A 161 11.10 0.54 3.16
C THR A 161 12.62 0.53 3.33
N ALA A 162 13.20 -0.50 3.95
CA ALA A 162 14.64 -0.63 4.08
C ALA A 162 15.34 -0.79 2.72
N LYS A 163 14.75 -1.58 1.81
CA LYS A 163 15.23 -1.76 0.45
C LYS A 163 15.21 -0.45 -0.35
N HIS A 164 14.12 0.31 -0.27
CA HIS A 164 13.92 1.47 -1.12
C HIS A 164 14.44 2.77 -0.54
N PHE A 165 14.42 2.92 0.78
CA PHE A 165 14.84 4.12 1.51
C PHE A 165 15.85 3.72 2.58
N PRO A 166 17.07 3.34 2.17
CA PRO A 166 18.10 2.96 3.11
C PRO A 166 18.44 4.17 3.99
N THR A 167 18.55 3.95 5.29
CA THR A 167 19.11 4.96 6.18
C THR A 167 20.53 5.24 5.71
N CYS A 168 20.85 6.49 5.37
CA CYS A 168 22.23 6.89 5.11
C CYS A 168 23.06 6.63 6.37
N GLY A 169 23.68 5.46 6.41
CA GLY A 169 24.56 4.98 7.47
C GLY A 169 25.56 4.07 6.79
N GLY A 170 26.76 4.60 6.54
CA GLY A 170 27.86 3.82 6.01
C GLY A 170 28.21 2.71 6.98
N GLU A 171 27.77 1.50 6.72
CA GLU A 171 28.59 0.34 6.97
C GLU A 171 29.47 0.14 5.74
N SER A 172 30.45 1.03 5.60
CA SER A 172 31.69 0.64 4.96
C SER A 172 32.30 -0.42 5.88
N ALA A 173 31.95 -1.68 5.64
CA ALA A 173 32.64 -2.81 6.25
C ALA A 173 34.13 -2.63 5.96
N ARG A 174 34.90 -2.46 7.03
CA ARG A 174 36.35 -2.49 7.05
C ARG A 174 36.85 -3.91 6.81
#